data_AF-A0A535AAD9-F1
#
_entry.id   AF-A0A535AAD9-F1
#
_cell.length_a   1.000
_cell.length_b   1.000
_cell.length_c   1.000
_cell.angle_alpha   90.00
_cell.angle_beta   90.00
_cell.angle_gamma   90.00
#
_symmetry.space_group_name_H-M   'P 1'
#
loop_
_entity.id
_entity.type
_entity.pdbx_description
1 polymer ?
#
loop_
_entity_poly.entity_id
_entity_poly.type
_entity_poly.pdbx_seq_one_letter_code
_entity_poly.pdbx_strand_id
1 'polypeptide(L)'
;MRLEAHGHPLHTRALSIVLTARADGKLDVHGAVLDLRKRGFVPVAGDLQGAGIIHDMRLAGTIDPGSATLETLAAEQRSVAFEPSAVTAGENCRDPIDRIAALAGTRLDDGWARRLADAIGGPRGCSHLLTLGHLLGSSAAWALARERALHGARPARPPRQRVFRRDVVIDRHETAAPGMQLTAQTSDLHFAPAGAVVRPMDRFAEQLEVRLIAEVEIPALTIGRLEAAERRRGAADLER
;
A
#
# COMPACT_ATOMS: atom_id res chain seq x y z
N MET A 1 -11.88 -5.80 -18.08
CA MET A 1 -10.60 -6.49 -17.82
C MET A 1 -10.87 -7.70 -16.97
N ARG A 2 -10.79 -8.89 -17.56
CA ARG A 2 -10.98 -10.15 -16.87
C ARG A 2 -9.70 -10.96 -17.08
N LEU A 3 -8.99 -11.23 -15.99
CA LEU A 3 -7.87 -12.17 -15.93
C LEU A 3 -8.29 -13.22 -14.91
N GLU A 4 -8.34 -14.49 -15.31
CA GLU A 4 -8.87 -15.55 -14.46
C GLU A 4 -7.75 -16.22 -13.68
N ALA A 5 -7.84 -16.13 -12.35
CA ALA A 5 -6.96 -16.88 -11.47
C ALA A 5 -7.43 -18.34 -11.36
N HIS A 6 -6.50 -19.26 -11.10
CA HIS A 6 -6.82 -20.65 -10.81
C HIS A 6 -5.94 -21.22 -9.69
N GLY A 7 -6.34 -22.38 -9.17
CA GLY A 7 -5.63 -23.05 -8.08
C GLY A 7 -6.20 -22.72 -6.70
N HIS A 8 -5.58 -23.28 -5.67
CA HIS A 8 -6.04 -23.17 -4.29
C HIS A 8 -5.50 -21.88 -3.64
N PRO A 9 -6.34 -20.96 -3.14
CA PRO A 9 -5.88 -19.68 -2.62
C PRO A 9 -5.16 -19.84 -1.28
N LEU A 10 -3.92 -19.32 -1.18
CA LEU A 10 -3.04 -19.51 -0.02
C LEU A 10 -2.89 -18.27 0.87
N HIS A 11 -2.85 -17.09 0.25
CA HIS A 11 -2.55 -15.83 0.92
C HIS A 11 -3.09 -14.65 0.14
N THR A 12 -3.60 -13.65 0.85
CA THR A 12 -3.97 -12.34 0.30
C THR A 12 -3.23 -11.26 1.05
N ARG A 13 -2.55 -10.37 0.34
CA ARG A 13 -2.04 -9.10 0.87
C ARG A 13 -2.85 -7.96 0.27
N ALA A 14 -3.49 -7.17 1.11
CA ALA A 14 -4.15 -5.93 0.71
C ALA A 14 -3.35 -4.74 1.26
N LEU A 15 -3.01 -3.81 0.39
CA LEU A 15 -2.32 -2.56 0.71
C LEU A 15 -3.19 -1.40 0.26
N SER A 16 -3.26 -0.32 1.05
CA SER A 16 -3.91 0.92 0.63
C SER A 16 -3.11 2.15 1.05
N ILE A 17 -3.11 3.18 0.21
CA ILE A 17 -2.60 4.52 0.51
C ILE A 17 -3.70 5.53 0.18
N VAL A 18 -4.02 6.40 1.13
CA VAL A 18 -5.05 7.45 0.96
C VAL A 18 -4.45 8.79 1.32
N LEU A 19 -4.68 9.79 0.47
CA LEU A 19 -4.36 11.20 0.73
C LEU A 19 -5.64 12.00 0.89
N THR A 20 -5.74 12.78 1.97
CA THR A 20 -6.86 13.68 2.25
C THR A 20 -6.39 15.08 2.56
N ALA A 21 -7.10 16.08 2.03
CA ALA A 21 -6.80 17.49 2.28
C ALA A 21 -7.05 17.87 3.74
N ARG A 22 -6.18 18.70 4.31
CA ARG A 22 -6.32 19.27 5.66
C ARG A 22 -6.71 20.75 5.59
N ALA A 23 -7.18 21.28 6.72
CA ALA A 23 -7.55 22.69 6.84
C ALA A 23 -6.35 23.65 6.78
N ASP A 24 -5.15 23.17 7.14
CA ASP A 24 -3.89 23.92 7.10
C ASP A 24 -3.19 23.90 5.73
N GLY A 25 -3.86 23.37 4.69
CA GLY A 25 -3.31 23.26 3.34
C GLY A 25 -2.34 22.09 3.14
N LYS A 26 -2.11 21.27 4.18
CA LYS A 26 -1.32 20.04 4.10
C LYS A 26 -2.20 18.85 3.71
N LEU A 27 -1.59 17.68 3.57
CA LEU A 27 -2.30 16.42 3.33
C LEU A 27 -2.10 15.46 4.49
N ASP A 28 -3.16 14.80 4.95
CA ASP A 28 -3.01 13.57 5.72
C ASP A 28 -2.70 12.43 4.75
N VAL A 29 -1.77 11.56 5.14
CA VAL A 29 -1.48 10.30 4.45
C VAL A 29 -1.77 9.14 5.39
N HIS A 30 -2.57 8.18 4.90
CA HIS A 30 -2.84 6.93 5.61
C HIS A 30 -2.43 5.75 4.74
N GLY A 31 -1.61 4.86 5.30
CA GLY A 31 -1.26 3.59 4.72
C GLY A 31 -1.82 2.44 5.56
N ALA A 32 -2.24 1.35 4.92
CA ALA A 32 -2.59 0.10 5.60
C ALA A 32 -2.06 -1.09 4.83
N VAL A 33 -1.61 -2.12 5.56
CA VAL A 33 -1.32 -3.46 5.06
C VAL A 33 -2.10 -4.48 5.87
N LEU A 34 -2.80 -5.36 5.18
CA LEU A 34 -3.52 -6.48 5.76
C LEU A 34 -3.11 -7.77 5.05
N ASP A 35 -2.63 -8.74 5.82
CA ASP A 35 -2.28 -10.07 5.33
C ASP A 35 -3.26 -11.09 5.89
N LEU A 36 -3.91 -11.82 4.99
CA LEU A 36 -4.81 -12.92 5.27
C LEU A 36 -4.16 -14.23 4.81
N ARG A 37 -3.87 -15.13 5.76
CA ARG A 37 -3.50 -16.51 5.47
C ARG A 37 -4.76 -17.37 5.36
N LYS A 38 -4.85 -18.13 4.27
CA LYS A 38 -6.00 -19.01 3.97
C LYS A 38 -5.73 -20.49 4.30
N ARG A 39 -4.51 -20.79 4.76
CA ARG A 39 -4.05 -22.11 5.20
C ARG A 39 -3.10 -21.92 6.38
N GLY A 40 -3.07 -22.90 7.28
CA GLY A 40 -2.16 -22.86 8.42
C GLY A 40 -0.70 -22.80 8.00
N PHE A 41 0.12 -22.15 8.82
CA PHE A 41 1.54 -21.96 8.60
C PHE A 41 2.28 -21.89 9.93
N VAL A 42 3.57 -22.15 9.91
CA VAL A 42 4.47 -21.94 11.05
C VAL A 42 5.24 -20.65 10.77
N PRO A 43 5.09 -19.59 11.59
CA PRO A 43 5.90 -18.38 11.46
C PRO A 43 7.38 -18.69 11.74
N VAL A 44 8.27 -17.74 11.41
CA VAL A 44 9.72 -17.87 11.69
C VAL A 44 9.99 -18.14 13.17
N ALA A 45 9.17 -17.54 14.04
CA ALA A 45 9.17 -17.77 15.47
C ALA A 45 7.72 -17.89 15.96
N GLY A 46 7.43 -18.89 16.79
CA GLY A 46 6.10 -19.14 17.37
C GLY A 46 5.47 -20.46 16.94
N ASP A 47 4.26 -20.70 17.43
CA ASP A 47 3.51 -21.94 17.21
C ASP A 47 2.81 -21.99 15.84
N LEU A 48 2.34 -23.18 15.46
CA LEU A 48 1.48 -23.39 14.30
C LEU A 48 0.24 -22.47 14.38
N GLN A 49 0.03 -21.67 13.35
CA GLN A 49 -1.13 -20.80 13.22
C GLN A 49 -2.11 -21.35 12.20
N GLY A 50 -3.40 -21.15 12.48
CA GLY A 50 -4.49 -21.45 11.55
C GLY A 50 -4.60 -20.42 10.42
N ALA A 51 -5.66 -20.55 9.62
CA ALA A 51 -6.05 -19.49 8.71
C ALA A 51 -6.56 -18.26 9.49
N GLY A 52 -6.31 -17.06 8.99
CA GLY A 52 -6.70 -15.82 9.66
C GLY A 52 -5.90 -14.60 9.22
N ILE A 53 -6.25 -13.45 9.78
CA ILE A 53 -5.48 -12.21 9.64
C ILE A 53 -4.21 -12.35 10.48
N ILE A 54 -3.05 -12.24 9.82
CA ILE A 54 -1.73 -12.42 10.46
C ILE A 54 -0.97 -11.10 10.58
N HIS A 55 -1.31 -10.11 9.75
CA HIS A 55 -0.80 -8.75 9.87
C HIS A 55 -1.95 -7.77 9.62
N ASP A 56 -2.11 -6.78 10.50
CA ASP A 56 -2.87 -5.54 10.28
C ASP A 56 -2.00 -4.43 10.80
N MET A 57 -1.31 -3.73 9.89
CA MET A 57 -0.41 -2.64 10.23
C MET A 57 -0.75 -1.40 9.43
N ARG A 58 -0.55 -0.24 10.04
CA ARG A 58 -0.95 1.06 9.50
C ARG A 58 0.18 2.06 9.63
N LEU A 59 0.20 3.00 8.68
CA LEU A 59 0.99 4.22 8.75
C LEU A 59 0.05 5.41 8.71
N ALA A 60 0.33 6.44 9.50
CA ALA A 60 -0.40 7.70 9.48
C ALA A 60 0.59 8.86 9.59
N GLY A 61 0.40 9.90 8.78
CA GLY A 61 1.32 11.02 8.74
C GLY A 61 0.74 12.25 8.05
N THR A 62 1.53 13.30 8.00
CA THR A 62 1.20 14.56 7.34
C THR A 62 2.24 14.87 6.28
N ILE A 63 1.82 15.36 5.12
CA ILE A 63 2.68 15.76 4.00
C ILE A 63 2.46 17.24 3.71
N ASP A 64 3.55 17.99 3.57
CA ASP A 64 3.53 19.29 2.91
C ASP A 64 3.56 19.08 1.39
N PRO A 65 2.45 19.34 0.66
CA PRO A 65 2.38 19.13 -0.78
C PRO A 65 3.23 20.14 -1.58
N GLY A 66 3.59 21.28 -0.98
CA GLY A 66 4.42 22.31 -1.62
C GLY A 66 5.85 21.84 -1.77
N SER A 67 6.45 21.37 -0.68
CA SER A 67 7.82 20.85 -0.65
C SER A 67 7.92 19.34 -0.96
N ALA A 68 6.81 18.61 -0.98
CA ALA A 68 6.77 17.14 -1.05
C ALA A 68 7.53 16.49 0.12
N THR A 69 7.37 17.03 1.32
CA THR A 69 8.03 16.55 2.54
C THR A 69 7.02 15.84 3.43
N LEU A 70 7.39 14.66 3.93
CA LEU A 70 6.64 13.96 4.97
C LEU A 70 7.00 14.59 6.32
N GLU A 71 6.08 15.34 6.93
CA GLU A 71 6.34 16.06 8.17
C GLU A 71 6.25 15.17 9.41
N THR A 72 5.33 14.22 9.39
CA THR A 72 5.11 13.28 10.48
C THR A 72 4.85 11.89 9.91
N LEU A 73 5.23 10.85 10.65
CA LEU A 73 4.86 9.48 10.35
C LEU A 73 4.84 8.67 11.64
N ALA A 74 3.75 7.96 11.86
CA ALA A 74 3.58 7.02 12.96
C ALA A 74 3.07 5.69 12.41
N ALA A 75 3.37 4.60 13.12
CA ALA A 75 2.91 3.27 12.78
C ALA A 75 1.99 2.71 13.86
N GLU A 76 1.05 1.85 13.46
CA GLU A 76 0.20 1.06 14.35
C GLU A 76 0.27 -0.41 13.90
N GLN A 77 0.40 -1.35 14.84
CA GLN A 77 0.40 -2.78 14.55
C GLN A 77 -0.73 -3.45 15.34
N ARG A 78 -1.89 -3.64 14.73
CA ARG A 78 -3.08 -4.23 15.38
C ARG A 78 -2.98 -5.73 15.48
N SER A 79 -2.40 -6.36 14.46
CA SER A 79 -2.14 -7.79 14.41
C SER A 79 -0.74 -8.03 13.84
N VAL A 80 -0.03 -8.97 14.45
CA VAL A 80 1.34 -9.37 14.08
C VAL A 80 1.46 -10.89 14.09
N ALA A 81 2.40 -11.43 13.32
CA ALA A 81 2.60 -12.87 13.24
C ALA A 81 3.09 -13.49 14.55
N PHE A 82 3.88 -12.79 15.37
CA PHE A 82 4.24 -13.30 16.70
C PHE A 82 4.50 -12.17 17.69
N GLU A 83 4.17 -12.48 18.94
CA GLU A 83 4.29 -11.64 20.13
C GLU A 83 5.47 -12.12 20.99
N PRO A 84 5.97 -11.29 21.93
CA PRO A 84 7.11 -11.69 22.75
C PRO A 84 6.77 -12.90 23.62
N SER A 85 7.65 -13.90 23.64
CA SER A 85 7.50 -15.09 24.48
C SER A 85 8.86 -15.67 24.90
N ALA A 86 8.84 -16.68 25.79
CA ALA A 86 10.05 -17.41 26.14
C ALA A 86 10.68 -18.11 24.92
N VAL A 87 9.87 -18.58 23.96
CA VAL A 87 10.33 -19.24 22.73
C VAL A 87 11.05 -18.25 21.81
N THR A 88 10.62 -16.98 21.79
CA THR A 88 11.27 -15.93 20.99
C THR A 88 12.35 -15.17 21.76
N ALA A 89 12.70 -15.62 22.97
CA ALA A 89 13.61 -14.91 23.87
C ALA A 89 13.24 -13.42 24.09
N GLY A 90 11.94 -13.10 24.04
CA GLY A 90 11.42 -11.74 24.16
C GLY A 90 11.35 -10.92 22.87
N GLU A 91 11.91 -11.41 21.75
CA GLU A 91 11.79 -10.74 20.45
C GLU A 91 10.34 -10.75 19.96
N ASN A 92 9.94 -9.69 19.25
CA ASN A 92 8.59 -9.59 18.71
C ASN A 92 8.53 -8.76 17.41
N CYS A 93 7.45 -8.94 16.65
CA CYS A 93 7.24 -8.20 15.41
C CYS A 93 7.02 -6.68 15.58
N ARG A 94 6.86 -6.18 16.82
CA ARG A 94 6.54 -4.77 17.15
C ARG A 94 7.78 -3.95 17.46
N ASP A 95 8.91 -4.59 17.74
CA ASP A 95 10.21 -3.94 18.03
C ASP A 95 10.62 -2.85 17.02
N PRO A 96 10.25 -2.91 15.72
CA PRO A 96 10.57 -1.86 14.76
C PRO A 96 9.73 -0.59 14.79
N ILE A 97 8.58 -0.58 15.47
CA ILE A 97 7.50 0.37 15.20
C ILE A 97 7.93 1.83 15.32
N ASP A 98 8.75 2.14 16.33
CA ASP A 98 9.16 3.52 16.65
C ASP A 98 10.18 4.09 15.65
N ARG A 99 10.93 3.23 14.94
CA ARG A 99 11.94 3.69 13.96
C ARG A 99 11.32 4.40 12.76
N ILE A 100 10.04 4.16 12.48
CA ILE A 100 9.29 4.84 11.41
C ILE A 100 9.27 6.37 11.60
N ALA A 101 9.24 6.85 12.86
CA ALA A 101 9.22 8.28 13.15
C ALA A 101 10.47 9.01 12.64
N ALA A 102 11.60 8.31 12.47
CA ALA A 102 12.84 8.88 11.91
C ALA A 102 12.71 9.35 10.45
N LEU A 103 11.63 8.98 9.77
CA LEU A 103 11.33 9.42 8.40
C LEU A 103 10.61 10.78 8.34
N ALA A 104 10.18 11.31 9.49
CA ALA A 104 9.68 12.68 9.58
C ALA A 104 10.74 13.68 9.10
N GLY A 105 10.31 14.69 8.35
CA GLY A 105 11.17 15.68 7.70
C GLY A 105 11.83 15.21 6.40
N THR A 106 11.61 13.96 5.97
CA THR A 106 12.21 13.47 4.72
C THR A 106 11.36 13.80 3.50
N ARG A 107 12.04 14.07 2.39
CA ARG A 107 11.39 14.34 1.09
C ARG A 107 10.89 13.06 0.44
N LEU A 108 9.78 13.17 -0.28
CA LEU A 108 9.19 12.12 -1.11
C LEU A 108 9.74 12.23 -2.54
N ASP A 109 11.03 11.89 -2.68
CA ASP A 109 11.78 11.94 -3.94
C ASP A 109 12.51 10.60 -4.19
N ASP A 110 13.35 10.54 -5.22
CA ASP A 110 14.10 9.34 -5.60
C ASP A 110 14.99 8.79 -4.46
N GLY A 111 15.36 9.61 -3.48
CA GLY A 111 16.10 9.17 -2.30
C GLY A 111 15.25 8.53 -1.21
N TRP A 112 13.91 8.55 -1.31
CA TRP A 112 13.00 8.03 -0.28
C TRP A 112 13.26 6.56 0.03
N ALA A 113 13.36 5.72 -1.01
CA ALA A 113 13.53 4.28 -0.84
C ALA A 113 14.82 3.94 -0.06
N ARG A 114 15.91 4.67 -0.32
CA ARG A 114 17.17 4.51 0.40
C ARG A 114 17.02 4.94 1.86
N ARG A 115 16.47 6.12 2.13
CA ARG A 115 16.24 6.61 3.51
C ARG A 115 15.33 5.68 4.32
N LEU A 116 14.31 5.13 3.68
CA LEU A 116 13.42 4.13 4.27
C LEU A 116 14.16 2.84 4.64
N ALA A 117 14.98 2.31 3.72
CA ALA A 117 15.80 1.13 3.98
C ALA A 117 16.87 1.41 5.06
N ASP A 118 17.41 2.63 5.11
CA ASP A 118 18.35 3.06 6.14
C ASP A 118 17.70 3.17 7.52
N ALA A 119 16.41 3.50 7.61
CA ALA A 119 15.68 3.57 8.88
C ALA A 119 15.23 2.19 9.38
N ILE A 120 14.60 1.40 8.50
CA ILE A 120 13.88 0.18 8.89
C ILE A 120 14.15 -1.04 7.98
N GLY A 121 15.19 -0.99 7.14
CA GLY A 121 15.58 -2.10 6.30
C GLY A 121 16.34 -3.20 7.06
N GLY A 122 16.25 -4.42 6.52
CA GLY A 122 16.95 -5.60 7.05
C GLY A 122 16.51 -5.94 8.47
N PRO A 123 17.44 -6.27 9.39
CA PRO A 123 17.09 -6.70 10.75
C PRO A 123 16.54 -5.57 11.63
N ARG A 124 16.57 -4.31 11.15
CA ARG A 124 16.08 -3.15 11.91
C ARG A 124 14.57 -2.98 11.83
N GLY A 125 13.91 -3.66 10.89
CA GLY A 125 12.48 -3.51 10.69
C GLY A 125 11.75 -4.75 10.21
N CYS A 126 10.43 -4.64 10.10
CA CYS A 126 9.61 -5.70 9.54
C CYS A 126 9.38 -5.46 8.04
N SER A 127 9.39 -6.54 7.25
CA SER A 127 9.20 -6.47 5.81
C SER A 127 7.86 -5.83 5.42
N HIS A 128 6.84 -5.92 6.29
CA HIS A 128 5.50 -5.38 6.08
C HIS A 128 5.48 -3.84 6.11
N LEU A 129 6.00 -3.22 7.17
CA LEU A 129 6.08 -1.75 7.26
C LEU A 129 7.06 -1.18 6.22
N LEU A 130 8.14 -1.92 5.90
CA LEU A 130 9.04 -1.55 4.81
C LEU A 130 8.31 -1.52 3.46
N THR A 131 7.55 -2.58 3.15
CA THR A 131 6.74 -2.66 1.92
C THR A 131 5.69 -1.53 1.88
N LEU A 132 4.98 -1.31 2.99
CA LEU A 132 3.98 -0.26 3.08
C LEU A 132 4.59 1.15 2.95
N GLY A 133 5.77 1.39 3.52
CA GLY A 133 6.51 2.64 3.39
C GLY A 133 7.00 2.91 1.96
N HIS A 134 7.45 1.86 1.25
CA HIS A 134 7.81 2.00 -0.18
C HIS A 134 6.58 2.36 -1.02
N LEU A 135 5.45 1.71 -0.76
CA LEU A 135 4.20 2.03 -1.44
C LEU A 135 3.73 3.44 -1.09
N LEU A 136 3.79 3.85 0.17
CA LEU A 136 3.40 5.19 0.62
C LEU A 136 4.19 6.26 -0.10
N GLY A 137 5.53 6.18 -0.09
CA GLY A 137 6.36 7.22 -0.67
C GLY A 137 6.19 7.34 -2.18
N SER A 138 6.19 6.21 -2.89
CA SER A 138 5.98 6.20 -4.35
C SER A 138 4.58 6.68 -4.75
N SER A 139 3.55 6.29 -3.99
CA SER A 139 2.16 6.70 -4.26
C SER A 139 1.94 8.17 -3.96
N ALA A 140 2.50 8.68 -2.85
CA ALA A 140 2.38 10.07 -2.49
C ALA A 140 3.14 10.98 -3.47
N ALA A 141 4.38 10.64 -3.84
CA ALA A 141 5.13 11.38 -4.84
C ALA A 141 4.39 11.44 -6.19
N TRP A 142 3.88 10.29 -6.65
CA TRP A 142 3.09 10.21 -7.89
C TRP A 142 1.81 11.05 -7.81
N ALA A 143 1.05 10.93 -6.72
CA ALA A 143 -0.21 11.62 -6.54
C ALA A 143 -0.02 13.15 -6.45
N LEU A 144 1.04 13.62 -5.79
CA LEU A 144 1.39 15.04 -5.74
C LEU A 144 1.73 15.59 -7.13
N ALA A 145 2.53 14.86 -7.91
CA ALA A 145 2.84 15.24 -9.28
C ALA A 145 1.58 15.26 -10.16
N ARG A 146 0.72 14.25 -10.01
CA ARG A 146 -0.51 14.14 -10.80
C ARG A 146 -1.55 15.20 -10.44
N GLU A 147 -1.73 15.48 -9.16
CA GLU A 147 -2.55 16.58 -8.64
C GLU A 147 -2.11 17.92 -9.26
N ARG A 148 -0.79 18.16 -9.29
CA ARG A 148 -0.22 19.38 -9.88
C ARG A 148 -0.51 19.49 -11.37
N ALA A 149 -0.41 18.39 -12.09
CA ALA A 149 -0.68 18.34 -13.53
C ALA A 149 -2.17 18.53 -13.87
N LEU A 150 -3.08 17.99 -13.05
CA LEU A 150 -4.52 18.06 -13.29
C LEU A 150 -5.15 19.37 -12.82
N HIS A 151 -4.68 19.92 -11.71
CA HIS A 151 -5.39 20.98 -10.98
C HIS A 151 -4.49 22.17 -10.58
N GLY A 152 -3.23 22.18 -11.01
CA GLY A 152 -2.26 23.24 -10.70
C GLY A 152 -1.61 23.09 -9.32
N ALA A 153 -0.81 24.08 -8.92
CA ALA A 153 0.10 23.95 -7.77
C ALA A 153 -0.59 23.82 -6.40
N ARG A 154 -1.74 24.48 -6.20
CA ARG A 154 -2.45 24.55 -4.91
C ARG A 154 -3.97 24.63 -5.14
N PRO A 155 -4.60 23.54 -5.60
CA PRO A 155 -6.04 23.55 -5.78
C PRO A 155 -6.76 23.72 -4.45
N ALA A 156 -7.80 24.55 -4.43
CA ALA A 156 -8.62 24.75 -3.25
C ALA A 156 -9.45 23.49 -2.97
N ARG A 157 -9.25 22.89 -1.80
CA ARG A 157 -9.98 21.70 -1.35
C ARG A 157 -10.55 21.92 0.04
N PRO A 158 -11.83 21.57 0.28
CA PRO A 158 -12.36 21.51 1.62
C PRO A 158 -11.58 20.48 2.47
N PRO A 159 -11.46 20.69 3.79
CA PRO A 159 -10.84 19.72 4.69
C PRO A 159 -11.53 18.36 4.60
N ARG A 160 -10.75 17.28 4.75
CA ARG A 160 -11.14 15.87 4.65
C ARG A 160 -11.59 15.42 3.26
N GLN A 161 -11.46 16.26 2.23
CA GLN A 161 -11.69 15.81 0.85
C GLN A 161 -10.56 14.86 0.44
N ARG A 162 -10.90 13.68 -0.07
CA ARG A 162 -9.92 12.76 -0.67
C ARG A 162 -9.31 13.42 -1.90
N VAL A 163 -7.98 13.34 -1.98
CA VAL A 163 -7.18 13.76 -3.14
C VAL A 163 -6.88 12.55 -4.00
N PHE A 164 -6.41 11.48 -3.36
CA PHE A 164 -5.93 10.28 -4.03
C PHE A 164 -6.17 9.05 -3.17
N ARG A 165 -6.39 7.90 -3.82
CA ARG A 165 -6.37 6.57 -3.21
C ARG A 165 -5.72 5.57 -4.15
N ARG A 166 -4.75 4.81 -3.64
CA ARG A 166 -4.22 3.60 -4.27
C ARG A 166 -4.58 2.40 -3.44
N ASP A 167 -5.14 1.37 -4.07
CA ASP A 167 -5.29 0.04 -3.48
C ASP A 167 -4.46 -0.95 -4.30
N VAL A 168 -3.72 -1.83 -3.62
CA VAL A 168 -2.99 -2.94 -4.22
C VAL A 168 -3.41 -4.22 -3.52
N VAL A 169 -3.96 -5.18 -4.25
CA VAL A 169 -4.31 -6.51 -3.73
C VAL A 169 -3.46 -7.53 -4.46
N ILE A 170 -2.78 -8.39 -3.69
CA ILE A 170 -1.94 -9.46 -4.21
C ILE A 170 -2.44 -10.78 -3.63
N ASP A 171 -2.81 -11.71 -4.49
CA ASP A 171 -3.21 -13.06 -4.10
C ASP A 171 -2.20 -14.09 -4.58
N ARG A 172 -2.00 -15.09 -3.74
CA ARG A 172 -1.21 -16.28 -4.04
C ARG A 172 -2.15 -17.47 -4.18
N HIS A 173 -2.00 -18.23 -5.26
CA HIS A 173 -2.71 -19.49 -5.51
C HIS A 173 -1.71 -20.62 -5.73
N GLU A 174 -1.93 -21.75 -5.06
CA GLU A 174 -1.24 -23.00 -5.30
C GLU A 174 -1.80 -23.64 -6.57
N THR A 175 -0.94 -23.88 -7.55
CA THR A 175 -1.29 -24.63 -8.77
C THR A 175 -0.71 -26.05 -8.67
N ALA A 176 -0.69 -26.82 -9.77
CA ALA A 176 -0.02 -28.12 -9.77
C ALA A 176 1.46 -27.93 -9.38
N ALA A 177 1.90 -28.61 -8.31
CA ALA A 177 3.25 -28.47 -7.80
C ALA A 177 4.29 -28.79 -8.89
N PRO A 178 5.41 -28.03 -8.97
CA PRO A 178 5.89 -27.01 -8.04
C PRO A 178 5.39 -25.57 -8.31
N GLY A 179 4.42 -25.40 -9.22
CA GLY A 179 3.99 -24.09 -9.72
C GLY A 179 3.08 -23.32 -8.76
N MET A 180 3.13 -21.99 -8.88
CA MET A 180 2.24 -21.06 -8.20
C MET A 180 1.77 -19.97 -9.15
N GLN A 181 0.58 -19.46 -8.88
CA GLN A 181 0.09 -18.26 -9.54
C GLN A 181 0.02 -17.10 -8.54
N LEU A 182 0.61 -15.97 -8.91
CA LEU A 182 0.43 -14.69 -8.26
C LEU A 182 -0.52 -13.84 -9.10
N THR A 183 -1.52 -13.25 -8.47
CA THR A 183 -2.32 -12.21 -9.10
C THR A 183 -2.12 -10.91 -8.35
N ALA A 184 -2.01 -9.80 -9.07
CA ALA A 184 -2.07 -8.49 -8.43
C ALA A 184 -3.05 -7.57 -9.15
N GLN A 185 -3.73 -6.74 -8.38
CA GLN A 185 -4.59 -5.68 -8.88
C GLN A 185 -4.19 -4.38 -8.20
N THR A 186 -3.95 -3.35 -8.99
CA THR A 186 -3.78 -1.97 -8.53
C THR A 186 -4.94 -1.14 -9.03
N SER A 187 -5.54 -0.33 -8.16
CA SER A 187 -6.52 0.68 -8.53
C SER A 187 -6.13 2.02 -7.93
N ASP A 188 -5.84 2.97 -8.80
CA ASP A 188 -5.56 4.35 -8.47
C ASP A 188 -6.79 5.17 -8.79
N LEU A 189 -7.25 5.95 -7.82
CA LEU A 189 -8.36 6.88 -7.94
C LEU A 189 -7.87 8.27 -7.57
N HIS A 190 -7.96 9.19 -8.53
CA HIS A 190 -7.69 10.59 -8.31
C HIS A 190 -9.02 11.37 -8.30
N PHE A 191 -9.13 12.32 -7.39
CA PHE A 191 -10.38 13.03 -7.17
C PHE A 191 -10.25 14.50 -7.56
N ALA A 192 -11.26 15.06 -8.24
CA ALA A 192 -11.30 16.46 -8.57
C ALA A 192 -11.54 17.33 -7.31
N PRO A 193 -10.92 18.52 -7.22
CA PRO A 193 -11.30 19.54 -6.26
C PRO A 193 -12.78 19.88 -6.46
N ALA A 194 -13.56 19.90 -5.38
CA ALA A 194 -14.99 20.12 -5.47
C ALA A 194 -15.55 20.76 -4.20
N GLY A 195 -16.71 21.40 -4.31
CA GLY A 195 -17.43 21.95 -3.17
C GLY A 195 -17.86 20.86 -2.16
N ALA A 196 -18.25 21.31 -0.96
CA ALA A 196 -18.65 20.41 0.12
C ALA A 196 -19.85 19.52 -0.25
N VAL A 197 -20.81 20.08 -0.99
CA VAL A 197 -22.03 19.40 -1.45
C VAL A 197 -22.01 19.32 -2.98
N VAL A 198 -21.56 18.19 -3.49
CA VAL A 198 -21.55 17.86 -4.92
C VAL A 198 -21.94 16.39 -5.07
N ARG A 199 -22.38 15.96 -6.26
CA ARG A 199 -22.66 14.54 -6.49
C ARG A 199 -21.33 13.76 -6.38
N PRO A 200 -21.33 12.53 -5.86
CA PRO A 200 -20.10 11.75 -5.69
C PRO A 200 -19.26 11.63 -6.97
N MET A 201 -19.92 11.48 -8.13
CA MET A 201 -19.25 11.34 -9.42
C MET A 201 -18.63 12.65 -9.93
N ASP A 202 -19.13 13.82 -9.49
CA ASP A 202 -18.49 15.11 -9.83
C ASP A 202 -17.11 15.26 -9.15
N ARG A 203 -16.79 14.41 -8.17
CA ARG A 203 -15.46 14.34 -7.53
C ARG A 203 -14.52 13.38 -8.25
N PHE A 204 -14.98 12.63 -9.24
CA PHE A 204 -14.11 11.71 -9.97
C PHE A 204 -13.29 12.50 -11.00
N ALA A 205 -11.95 12.42 -10.92
CA ALA A 205 -11.08 12.98 -11.96
C ALA A 205 -10.62 11.88 -12.91
N GLU A 206 -9.98 10.86 -12.37
CA GLU A 206 -9.45 9.75 -13.15
C GLU A 206 -9.28 8.46 -12.33
N GLN A 207 -9.21 7.36 -13.06
CA GLN A 207 -8.85 6.05 -12.54
C GLN A 207 -7.83 5.37 -13.45
N LEU A 208 -6.84 4.74 -12.84
CA LEU A 208 -5.99 3.74 -13.47
C LEU A 208 -6.19 2.40 -12.74
N GLU A 209 -6.53 1.36 -13.48
CA GLU A 209 -6.61 0.00 -12.98
C GLU A 209 -5.65 -0.89 -13.75
N VAL A 210 -4.78 -1.59 -13.04
CA VAL A 210 -3.85 -2.57 -13.60
C VAL A 210 -4.14 -3.91 -12.94
N ARG A 211 -4.30 -4.96 -13.74
CA ARG A 211 -4.38 -6.34 -13.25
C ARG A 211 -3.27 -7.14 -13.87
N LEU A 212 -2.66 -8.02 -13.10
CA LEU A 212 -1.64 -8.94 -13.56
C LEU A 212 -1.86 -10.34 -13.01
N ILE A 213 -1.47 -11.33 -13.81
CA ILE A 213 -1.34 -12.73 -13.42
C ILE A 213 0.07 -13.17 -13.80
N ALA A 214 0.80 -13.73 -12.84
CA ALA A 214 2.14 -14.25 -13.02
C ALA A 214 2.20 -15.72 -12.60
N GLU A 215 2.75 -16.58 -13.45
CA GLU A 215 3.15 -17.94 -13.08
C GLU A 215 4.56 -17.90 -12.52
N VAL A 216 4.73 -18.43 -11.31
CA VAL A 216 5.97 -18.37 -10.55
C VAL A 216 6.44 -19.78 -10.21
N GLU A 217 7.67 -20.08 -10.62
CA GLU A 217 8.39 -21.30 -10.24
C GLU A 217 9.13 -21.06 -8.93
N ILE A 218 8.69 -21.68 -7.84
CA ILE A 218 9.19 -21.36 -6.50
C ILE A 218 10.63 -21.78 -6.23
N PRO A 219 11.09 -22.98 -6.65
CA PRO A 219 12.47 -23.36 -6.40
C PRO A 219 13.49 -22.38 -7.03
N ALA A 220 13.13 -21.79 -8.17
CA ALA A 220 13.98 -20.86 -8.92
C ALA A 220 13.66 -19.38 -8.66
N LEU A 221 12.52 -19.07 -8.03
CA LEU A 221 11.97 -17.72 -7.88
C LEU A 221 11.86 -16.96 -9.21
N THR A 222 11.57 -17.68 -10.29
CA THR A 222 11.45 -17.12 -11.64
C THR A 222 10.00 -16.92 -12.04
N ILE A 223 9.72 -15.82 -12.73
CA ILE A 223 8.43 -15.58 -13.40
C ILE A 223 8.50 -16.27 -14.77
N GLY A 224 7.69 -17.30 -14.98
CA GLY A 224 7.62 -18.03 -16.24
C GLY A 224 6.74 -17.33 -17.27
N ARG A 225 5.53 -16.96 -16.86
CA ARG A 225 4.55 -16.24 -17.67
C ARG A 225 4.01 -15.05 -16.89
N LEU A 226 3.82 -13.93 -17.58
CA LEU A 226 3.18 -12.74 -17.04
C LEU A 226 2.15 -12.22 -18.04
N GLU A 227 0.92 -12.08 -17.59
CA GLU A 227 -0.14 -11.36 -18.31
C GLU A 227 -0.53 -10.13 -17.53
N ALA A 228 -0.75 -9.04 -18.24
CA ALA A 228 -1.23 -7.80 -17.65
C ALA A 228 -2.32 -7.19 -18.51
N ALA A 229 -3.25 -6.52 -17.86
CA ALA A 229 -4.22 -5.68 -18.52
C ALA A 229 -4.31 -4.34 -17.78
N GLU A 230 -4.57 -3.28 -18.55
CA GLU A 230 -4.66 -1.91 -18.05
C GLU A 230 -5.97 -1.28 -18.52
N ARG A 231 -6.60 -0.50 -17.64
CA ARG A 231 -7.74 0.35 -17.96
C ARG A 231 -7.56 1.72 -17.36
N ARG A 232 -7.74 2.75 -18.18
CA ARG A 232 -7.80 4.15 -17.77
C ARG A 232 -9.21 4.68 -17.99
N ARG A 233 -9.69 5.50 -17.06
CA ARG A 233 -10.96 6.23 -17.17
C ARG A 233 -10.76 7.65 -16.69
N GLY A 234 -11.30 8.62 -17.40
CA GLY A 234 -11.44 10.02 -16.96
C GLY A 234 -12.91 10.38 -16.75
N ALA A 235 -13.18 11.60 -16.28
CA ALA A 235 -14.54 12.08 -16.04
C ALA A 235 -15.47 11.93 -17.25
N ALA A 236 -14.95 12.14 -18.48
CA ALA A 236 -15.72 11.99 -19.72
C ALA A 236 -16.18 10.56 -20.03
N ASP A 237 -15.56 9.55 -19.40
CA ASP A 237 -15.92 8.14 -19.58
C ASP A 237 -17.08 7.71 -18.66
N LEU A 238 -17.55 8.58 -17.77
CA LEU A 238 -18.66 8.30 -16.85
C LEU A 238 -20.04 8.62 -17.43
N GLU A 239 -20.09 9.42 -18.49
CA GLU A 239 -21.33 9.88 -19.13
C GLU A 239 -21.78 8.96 -20.28
N ARG A 240 -21.03 7.87 -20.53
CA ARG A 240 -21.34 6.83 -21.52
C ARG A 240 -21.76 5.53 -20.84
#